data_AF-A0A2D9SY41-F1
#
_entry.id   AF-A0A2D9SY41-F1
#
_cell.length_a   1.000
_cell.length_b   1.000
_cell.length_c   1.000
_cell.angle_alpha   90.00
_cell.angle_beta   90.00
_cell.angle_gamma   90.00
#
_symmetry.space_group_name_H-M   'P 1'
#
loop_
_entity.id
_entity.type
_entity.pdbx_description
1 polymer ?
#
loop_
_entity_poly.entity_id
_entity_poly.type
_entity_poly.pdbx_seq_one_letter_code
_entity_poly.pdbx_strand_id
1 'polypeptide(L)'
;MTIPLHARGLLFPRTIADRLDRLRASGLVPEDEVPNLWQVQLGILRMGHRVLFRPESIGQSKTFPVRRTWRARLLERRPLRFPFLLRERAVHPLDFSGLASSPDRIRRHLLGAHHDGVQFLYDLQLLHMHDGDASLHQVRDAARAVVEGRHPRGEWLRDLVVFERYHEALLAAVEAFLEGSFEASASERADPDIDFVAYVRFCARQPATPAATLRALREGRYTVADGVTA
;
A
#
# COMPACT_ATOMS: atom_id res chain seq x y z
N MET A 1 -14.48 -14.79 -16.19
CA MET A 1 -15.25 -14.50 -14.95
C MET A 1 -16.27 -13.39 -15.22
N THR A 2 -17.54 -13.57 -14.83
CA THR A 2 -18.58 -12.52 -14.96
C THR A 2 -18.45 -11.55 -13.78
N ILE A 3 -18.26 -10.25 -14.06
CA ILE A 3 -18.13 -9.23 -13.00
C ILE A 3 -19.53 -8.79 -12.52
N PRO A 4 -19.83 -8.89 -11.22
CA PRO A 4 -21.11 -8.42 -10.66
C PRO A 4 -21.37 -6.93 -10.93
N LEU A 5 -22.64 -6.52 -11.01
CA LEU A 5 -23.00 -5.13 -11.30
C LEU A 5 -22.41 -4.13 -10.29
N HIS A 6 -22.44 -4.46 -8.99
CA HIS A 6 -21.83 -3.64 -7.94
C HIS A 6 -20.30 -3.52 -8.10
N ALA A 7 -19.66 -4.51 -8.72
CA ALA A 7 -18.22 -4.51 -8.98
C ALA A 7 -17.81 -3.54 -10.10
N ARG A 8 -18.76 -2.99 -10.87
CA ARG A 8 -18.47 -1.92 -11.84
C ARG A 8 -18.08 -0.59 -11.20
N GLY A 9 -18.32 -0.41 -9.90
CA GLY A 9 -17.84 0.75 -9.14
C GLY A 9 -16.33 0.71 -8.86
N LEU A 10 -15.69 -0.47 -9.00
CA LEU A 10 -14.23 -0.57 -9.00
C LEU A 10 -13.68 -0.12 -10.35
N LEU A 11 -12.53 0.55 -10.34
CA LEU A 11 -11.84 0.95 -11.56
C LEU A 11 -11.18 -0.24 -12.28
N PHE A 12 -10.79 -1.28 -11.53
CA PHE A 12 -10.08 -2.46 -12.07
C PHE A 12 -10.65 -3.80 -11.57
N PRO A 13 -11.95 -4.08 -11.71
CA PRO A 13 -12.59 -5.22 -11.05
C PRO A 13 -12.07 -6.58 -11.52
N ARG A 14 -11.70 -6.72 -12.80
CA ARG A 14 -11.14 -7.97 -13.35
C ARG A 14 -9.75 -8.23 -12.78
N THR A 15 -8.88 -7.23 -12.81
CA THR A 15 -7.53 -7.32 -12.25
C THR A 15 -7.57 -7.66 -10.77
N ILE A 16 -8.44 -6.99 -10.00
CA ILE A 16 -8.60 -7.26 -8.57
C ILE A 16 -9.10 -8.70 -8.34
N ALA A 17 -10.08 -9.17 -9.12
CA ALA A 17 -10.55 -10.54 -9.02
C ALA A 17 -9.44 -11.57 -9.28
N ASP A 18 -8.70 -11.41 -10.38
CA ASP A 18 -7.58 -12.30 -10.72
C ASP A 18 -6.50 -12.29 -9.61
N ARG A 19 -6.39 -11.19 -8.86
CA ARG A 19 -5.44 -11.03 -7.75
C ARG A 19 -5.94 -11.64 -6.45
N LEU A 20 -7.24 -11.62 -6.20
CA LEU A 20 -7.86 -12.38 -5.12
C LEU A 20 -7.71 -13.89 -5.35
N ASP A 21 -7.78 -14.35 -6.60
CA ASP A 21 -7.51 -15.76 -6.93
C ASP A 21 -6.05 -16.14 -6.67
N ARG A 22 -5.10 -15.23 -6.96
CA ARG A 22 -3.68 -15.43 -6.60
C ARG A 22 -3.46 -15.41 -5.09
N LEU A 23 -4.12 -14.51 -4.37
CA LEU A 23 -4.07 -14.46 -2.92
C LEU A 23 -4.57 -15.76 -2.29
N ARG A 24 -5.66 -16.32 -2.84
CA ARG A 24 -6.16 -17.64 -2.43
C ARG A 24 -5.12 -18.74 -2.69
N ALA A 25 -4.45 -18.70 -3.85
CA ALA A 25 -3.43 -19.68 -4.21
C ALA A 25 -2.11 -19.53 -3.43
N SER A 26 -1.81 -18.35 -2.88
CA SER A 26 -0.54 -18.12 -2.16
C SER A 26 -0.52 -18.67 -0.74
N GLY A 27 -1.70 -18.94 -0.15
CA GLY A 27 -1.81 -19.37 1.25
C GLY A 27 -1.41 -18.28 2.26
N LEU A 28 -1.24 -17.03 1.81
CA LEU A 28 -0.88 -15.90 2.68
C LEU A 28 -1.97 -15.61 3.74
N VAL A 29 -3.22 -15.91 3.40
CA VAL A 29 -4.36 -15.95 4.32
C VAL A 29 -5.13 -17.26 4.16
N PRO A 30 -5.82 -17.74 5.20
CA PRO A 30 -6.82 -18.80 5.08
C PRO A 30 -7.83 -18.52 3.97
N GLU A 31 -8.34 -19.57 3.31
CA GLU A 31 -9.26 -19.44 2.18
C GLU A 31 -10.57 -18.70 2.55
N ASP A 32 -11.06 -18.94 3.76
CA ASP A 32 -12.25 -18.27 4.33
C ASP A 32 -12.01 -16.80 4.71
N GLU A 33 -10.76 -16.36 4.75
CA GLU A 33 -10.35 -14.97 4.97
C GLU A 33 -10.06 -14.21 3.67
N VAL A 34 -10.24 -14.83 2.49
CA VAL A 34 -10.09 -14.13 1.21
C VAL A 34 -11.36 -13.30 0.92
N PRO A 35 -11.28 -11.96 0.86
CA PRO A 35 -12.46 -11.12 0.65
C PRO A 35 -13.00 -11.27 -0.77
N ASN A 36 -14.31 -11.02 -0.93
CA ASN A 36 -14.92 -10.85 -2.24
C ASN A 36 -14.75 -9.41 -2.77
N LEU A 37 -15.13 -9.17 -4.03
CA LEU A 37 -14.99 -7.85 -4.66
C LEU A 37 -15.75 -6.73 -3.94
N TRP A 38 -16.90 -7.02 -3.33
CA TRP A 38 -17.65 -6.03 -2.56
C TRP A 38 -16.92 -5.66 -1.27
N GLN A 39 -16.41 -6.65 -0.55
CA GLN A 39 -15.60 -6.45 0.65
C GLN A 39 -14.33 -5.62 0.37
N VAL A 40 -13.65 -5.87 -0.76
CA VAL A 40 -12.53 -5.03 -1.22
C VAL A 40 -12.96 -3.60 -1.52
N GLN A 41 -14.15 -3.37 -2.10
CA GLN A 41 -14.66 -1.99 -2.27
C GLN A 41 -14.80 -1.27 -0.95
N LEU A 42 -15.33 -1.94 0.08
CA LEU A 42 -15.47 -1.34 1.40
C LEU A 42 -14.08 -0.99 2.00
N GLY A 43 -13.09 -1.86 1.80
CA GLY A 43 -11.69 -1.57 2.16
C GLY A 43 -11.11 -0.36 1.40
N ILE A 44 -11.37 -0.25 0.10
CA ILE A 44 -10.97 0.91 -0.72
C ILE A 44 -11.65 2.19 -0.25
N LEU A 45 -12.94 2.13 0.11
CA LEU A 45 -13.68 3.27 0.66
C LEU A 45 -13.08 3.73 1.99
N ARG A 46 -12.69 2.80 2.88
CA ARG A 46 -11.97 3.12 4.12
C ARG A 46 -10.65 3.84 3.83
N MET A 47 -9.85 3.33 2.90
CA MET A 47 -8.58 3.97 2.52
C MET A 47 -8.81 5.37 1.94
N GLY A 48 -9.82 5.54 1.09
CA GLY A 48 -10.22 6.86 0.58
C GLY A 48 -10.64 7.81 1.69
N HIS A 49 -11.43 7.34 2.67
CA HIS A 49 -11.80 8.11 3.85
C HIS A 49 -10.56 8.56 4.65
N ARG A 50 -9.58 7.68 4.88
CA ARG A 50 -8.32 8.05 5.54
C ARG A 50 -7.56 9.15 4.79
N VAL A 51 -7.45 9.06 3.47
CA VAL A 51 -6.76 10.08 2.66
C VAL A 51 -7.42 11.45 2.82
N LEU A 52 -8.76 11.50 2.87
CA LEU A 52 -9.53 12.74 2.97
C LEU A 52 -9.54 13.34 4.39
N PHE A 53 -9.65 12.50 5.42
CA PHE A 53 -9.88 12.95 6.80
C PHE A 53 -8.68 12.81 7.73
N ARG A 54 -7.61 12.12 7.31
CA ARG A 54 -6.34 11.97 8.06
C ARG A 54 -5.11 12.15 7.16
N PRO A 55 -5.03 13.22 6.35
CA PRO A 55 -3.94 13.41 5.38
C PRO A 55 -2.56 13.51 6.05
N GLU A 56 -2.48 13.91 7.32
CA GLU A 56 -1.26 13.99 8.13
C GLU A 56 -0.59 12.63 8.36
N SER A 57 -1.36 11.55 8.27
CA SER A 57 -0.85 10.18 8.45
C SER A 57 -0.15 9.58 7.22
N ILE A 58 -0.01 10.35 6.12
CA ILE A 58 0.42 9.84 4.81
C ILE A 58 1.60 10.66 4.25
N GLY A 59 2.71 9.98 3.98
CA GLY A 59 3.85 10.54 3.25
C GLY A 59 4.60 11.64 4.01
N GLN A 60 4.64 11.53 5.33
CA GLN A 60 5.42 12.35 6.27
C GLN A 60 6.36 11.45 7.08
N SER A 61 7.52 11.98 7.51
CA SER A 61 8.41 11.28 8.43
C SER A 61 8.30 11.83 9.84
N LYS A 62 8.25 10.94 10.84
CA LYS A 62 8.32 11.32 12.26
C LYS A 62 9.75 11.43 12.78
N THR A 63 10.70 10.79 12.11
CA THR A 63 12.05 10.57 12.64
C THR A 63 13.11 11.37 11.89
N PHE A 64 12.96 11.54 10.57
CA PHE A 64 14.00 12.14 9.76
C PHE A 64 13.58 13.49 9.18
N PRO A 65 14.51 14.47 9.15
CA PRO A 65 14.22 15.77 8.59
C PRO A 65 14.13 15.72 7.07
N VAL A 66 13.54 16.77 6.49
CA VAL A 66 13.59 17.05 5.05
C VAL A 66 15.04 17.28 4.61
N ARG A 67 15.39 16.75 3.43
CA ARG A 67 16.74 16.92 2.84
C ARG A 67 17.06 18.39 2.59
N ARG A 68 18.34 18.74 2.66
CA ARG A 68 18.80 20.13 2.51
C ARG A 68 18.78 20.65 1.07
N THR A 69 18.59 19.77 0.08
CA THR A 69 18.56 20.16 -1.33
C THR A 69 17.37 21.08 -1.61
N TRP A 70 17.54 22.02 -2.55
CA TRP A 70 16.48 22.95 -2.90
C TRP A 70 15.25 22.23 -3.48
N ARG A 71 15.46 21.13 -4.23
CA ARG A 71 14.39 20.29 -4.77
C ARG A 71 13.55 19.67 -3.66
N ALA A 72 14.19 19.04 -2.66
CA ALA A 72 13.46 18.42 -1.55
C ALA A 72 12.66 19.45 -0.75
N ARG A 73 13.23 20.64 -0.48
CA ARG A 73 12.50 21.74 0.19
C ARG A 73 11.28 22.22 -0.61
N LEU A 74 11.38 22.25 -1.94
CA LEU A 74 10.24 22.58 -2.80
C LEU A 74 9.18 21.47 -2.75
N LEU A 75 9.63 20.21 -2.85
CA LEU A 75 8.78 19.01 -2.92
C LEU A 75 8.23 18.58 -1.55
N GLU A 76 8.70 19.15 -0.44
CA GLU A 76 8.05 19.00 0.86
C GLU A 76 6.57 19.41 0.80
N ARG A 77 6.26 20.43 -0.02
CA ARG A 77 4.89 20.85 -0.28
C ARG A 77 4.21 19.82 -1.19
N ARG A 78 3.30 19.02 -0.61
CA ARG A 78 2.57 17.95 -1.31
C ARG A 78 1.93 18.35 -2.64
N PRO A 79 1.26 19.52 -2.78
CA PRO A 79 0.70 19.92 -4.07
C PRO A 79 1.75 20.11 -5.17
N LEU A 80 2.96 20.56 -4.81
CA LEU A 80 4.08 20.72 -5.75
C LEU A 80 4.73 19.37 -6.09
N ARG A 81 4.74 18.43 -5.14
CA ARG A 81 5.27 17.07 -5.33
C ARG A 81 4.37 16.16 -6.15
N PHE A 82 3.05 16.31 -6.01
CA PHE A 82 2.06 15.40 -6.58
C PHE A 82 2.20 15.18 -8.10
N PRO A 83 2.39 16.21 -8.95
CA PRO A 83 2.59 16.02 -10.39
C PRO A 83 3.80 15.13 -10.71
N PHE A 84 4.87 15.24 -9.92
CA PHE A 84 6.07 14.42 -10.10
C PHE A 84 5.85 12.97 -9.66
N LEU A 85 5.13 12.75 -8.56
CA LEU A 85 4.73 11.40 -8.14
C LEU A 85 3.88 10.69 -9.21
N LEU A 86 2.97 11.42 -9.86
CA LEU A 86 2.18 10.90 -10.98
C LEU A 86 3.07 10.57 -12.19
N ARG A 87 3.96 11.49 -12.55
CA ARG A 87 4.90 11.31 -13.68
C ARG A 87 5.81 10.10 -13.47
N GLU A 88 6.31 9.90 -12.25
CA GLU A 88 7.12 8.72 -11.88
C GLU A 88 6.29 7.44 -11.73
N ARG A 89 4.96 7.54 -11.78
CA ARG A 89 4.04 6.46 -11.42
C ARG A 89 4.32 5.91 -10.02
N ALA A 90 4.84 6.76 -9.13
CA ALA A 90 5.14 6.47 -7.75
C ALA A 90 3.88 6.52 -6.87
N VAL A 91 2.72 6.92 -7.39
CA VAL A 91 1.43 6.81 -6.72
C VAL A 91 0.35 6.30 -7.68
N HIS A 92 -0.66 5.61 -7.15
CA HIS A 92 -1.83 5.17 -7.91
C HIS A 92 -3.11 5.79 -7.33
N PRO A 93 -3.52 7.01 -7.76
CA PRO A 93 -4.67 7.70 -7.16
C PRO A 93 -6.02 6.98 -7.36
N LEU A 94 -6.03 5.99 -8.25
CA LEU A 94 -7.21 5.22 -8.65
C LEU A 94 -7.21 3.77 -8.12
N ASP A 95 -6.21 3.39 -7.32
CA ASP A 95 -6.14 2.06 -6.69
C ASP A 95 -5.56 2.24 -5.28
N PHE A 96 -6.46 2.39 -4.31
CA PHE A 96 -6.09 2.54 -2.91
C PHE A 96 -5.81 1.19 -2.21
N SER A 97 -6.04 0.06 -2.88
CA SER A 97 -5.81 -1.28 -2.33
C SER A 97 -4.44 -1.84 -2.70
N GLY A 98 -3.79 -1.30 -3.74
CA GLY A 98 -2.60 -1.89 -4.34
C GLY A 98 -2.84 -3.21 -5.10
N LEU A 99 -3.99 -3.87 -4.92
CA LEU A 99 -4.31 -5.15 -5.58
C LEU A 99 -4.33 -5.05 -7.10
N ALA A 100 -4.67 -3.89 -7.67
CA ALA A 100 -4.65 -3.72 -9.13
C ALA A 100 -3.25 -3.33 -9.66
N SER A 101 -2.30 -3.04 -8.78
CA SER A 101 -0.95 -2.64 -9.17
C SER A 101 -0.13 -3.82 -9.69
N SER A 102 0.76 -3.53 -10.64
CA SER A 102 1.76 -4.48 -11.11
C SER A 102 3.00 -4.43 -10.20
N PRO A 103 3.83 -5.49 -10.16
CA PRO A 103 5.07 -5.47 -9.37
C PRO A 103 6.00 -4.31 -9.74
N ASP A 104 6.13 -4.01 -11.03
CA ASP A 104 6.88 -2.86 -11.53
C ASP A 104 6.33 -1.52 -11.03
N ARG A 105 5.01 -1.40 -10.84
CA ARG A 105 4.40 -0.21 -10.25
C ARG A 105 4.65 -0.13 -8.75
N ILE A 106 4.51 -1.24 -8.01
CA ILE A 106 4.79 -1.29 -6.56
C ILE A 106 6.26 -0.94 -6.30
N ARG A 107 7.19 -1.45 -7.11
CA ARG A 107 8.60 -1.03 -7.03
C ARG A 107 8.80 0.47 -7.24
N ARG A 108 8.15 1.07 -8.23
CA ARG A 108 8.23 2.54 -8.44
C ARG A 108 7.62 3.31 -7.27
N HIS A 109 6.56 2.79 -6.66
CA HIS A 109 5.96 3.35 -5.45
C HIS A 109 6.97 3.33 -4.30
N LEU A 110 7.55 2.17 -3.98
CA LEU A 110 8.57 2.01 -2.94
C LEU A 110 9.81 2.88 -3.18
N LEU A 111 10.23 3.11 -4.42
CA LEU A 111 11.40 3.95 -4.68
C LEU A 111 11.11 5.46 -4.68
N GLY A 112 9.86 5.86 -4.90
CA GLY A 112 9.49 7.24 -5.24
C GLY A 112 8.49 7.91 -4.30
N ALA A 113 7.80 7.16 -3.44
CA ALA A 113 6.84 7.70 -2.47
C ALA A 113 7.28 7.35 -1.05
N HIS A 114 7.26 8.34 -0.16
CA HIS A 114 7.72 8.14 1.21
C HIS A 114 6.77 7.26 2.04
N HIS A 115 7.38 6.37 2.82
CA HIS A 115 6.79 5.49 3.83
C HIS A 115 7.54 5.71 5.13
N ASP A 116 6.84 5.73 6.26
CA ASP A 116 7.46 5.94 7.58
C ASP A 116 7.51 4.62 8.36
N GLY A 117 8.68 4.28 8.90
CA GLY A 117 8.88 3.08 9.72
C GLY A 117 8.45 1.78 9.03
N VAL A 118 7.57 1.03 9.70
CA VAL A 118 7.11 -0.31 9.27
C VAL A 118 6.15 -0.30 8.07
N GLN A 119 5.72 0.88 7.58
CA GLN A 119 4.72 1.00 6.52
C GLN A 119 5.12 0.34 5.18
N PHE A 120 6.39 -0.01 4.99
CA PHE A 120 6.83 -0.81 3.84
C PHE A 120 6.17 -2.20 3.80
N LEU A 121 5.79 -2.76 4.96
CA LEU A 121 5.32 -4.14 5.09
C LEU A 121 4.18 -4.48 4.13
N TYR A 122 3.22 -3.57 3.97
CA TYR A 122 2.10 -3.71 3.05
C TYR A 122 2.56 -4.01 1.61
N ASP A 123 3.44 -3.17 1.06
CA ASP A 123 3.93 -3.29 -0.31
C ASP A 123 4.86 -4.48 -0.49
N LEU A 124 5.65 -4.82 0.54
CA LEU A 124 6.53 -6.01 0.52
C LEU A 124 5.70 -7.30 0.46
N GLN A 125 4.63 -7.40 1.25
CA GLN A 125 3.70 -8.54 1.20
C GLN A 125 2.97 -8.61 -0.15
N LEU A 126 2.56 -7.48 -0.72
CA LEU A 126 1.97 -7.43 -2.06
C LEU A 126 2.95 -7.94 -3.12
N LEU A 127 4.21 -7.50 -3.09
CA LEU A 127 5.24 -7.98 -4.01
C LEU A 127 5.47 -9.49 -3.85
N HIS A 128 5.60 -9.95 -2.61
CA HIS A 128 5.79 -11.38 -2.32
C HIS A 128 4.62 -12.23 -2.85
N MET A 129 3.38 -11.75 -2.73
CA MET A 129 2.21 -12.41 -3.31
C MET A 129 2.28 -12.52 -4.85
N HIS A 130 2.96 -11.59 -5.53
CA HIS A 130 3.00 -11.58 -6.99
C HIS A 130 3.93 -12.63 -7.59
N ASP A 131 5.15 -12.75 -7.06
CA ASP A 131 6.22 -13.58 -7.62
C ASP A 131 7.24 -14.07 -6.57
N GLY A 132 6.82 -14.14 -5.30
CA GLY A 132 7.69 -14.49 -4.19
C GLY A 132 8.79 -13.45 -4.03
N ASP A 133 10.04 -13.91 -3.90
CA ASP A 133 11.16 -13.02 -3.61
C ASP A 133 11.75 -12.34 -4.85
N ALA A 134 11.31 -12.71 -6.05
CA ALA A 134 11.89 -12.22 -7.30
C ALA A 134 11.74 -10.69 -7.46
N SER A 135 10.56 -10.13 -7.22
CA SER A 135 10.39 -8.67 -7.25
C SER A 135 11.00 -7.97 -6.05
N LEU A 136 11.05 -8.63 -4.89
CA LEU A 136 11.70 -8.08 -3.69
C LEU A 136 13.20 -7.88 -3.91
N HIS A 137 13.90 -8.84 -4.53
CA HIS A 137 15.29 -8.67 -4.92
C HIS A 137 15.49 -7.48 -5.87
N GLN A 138 14.57 -7.24 -6.80
CA GLN A 138 14.65 -6.07 -7.68
C GLN A 138 14.49 -4.75 -6.93
N VAL A 139 13.65 -4.70 -5.89
CA VAL A 139 13.54 -3.52 -5.01
C VAL A 139 14.83 -3.34 -4.23
N ARG A 140 15.36 -4.41 -3.60
CA ARG A 140 16.62 -4.39 -2.84
C ARG A 140 17.76 -3.83 -3.70
N ASP A 141 17.96 -4.38 -4.89
CA ASP A 141 19.06 -4.01 -5.76
C ASP A 141 18.94 -2.56 -6.25
N ALA A 142 17.72 -2.10 -6.54
CA ALA A 142 17.47 -0.71 -6.92
C ALA A 142 17.69 0.26 -5.75
N ALA A 143 17.18 -0.07 -4.55
CA ALA A 143 17.38 0.73 -3.34
C ALA A 143 18.86 0.83 -2.98
N ARG A 144 19.59 -0.30 -3.04
CA ARG A 144 21.04 -0.37 -2.86
C ARG A 144 21.78 0.52 -3.85
N ALA A 145 21.43 0.46 -5.14
CA ALA A 145 22.03 1.34 -6.14
C ALA A 145 21.78 2.83 -5.85
N VAL A 146 20.62 3.21 -5.27
CA VAL A 146 20.35 4.59 -4.85
C VAL A 146 21.21 4.99 -3.65
N VAL A 147 21.33 4.12 -2.65
CA VAL A 147 22.15 4.34 -1.45
C VAL A 147 23.63 4.50 -1.80
N GLU A 148 24.14 3.63 -2.67
CA GLU A 148 25.54 3.62 -3.12
C GLU A 148 25.85 4.66 -4.20
N GLY A 149 24.87 5.46 -4.63
CA GLY A 149 25.07 6.51 -5.65
C GLY A 149 25.29 6.00 -7.08
N ARG A 150 25.00 4.72 -7.33
CA ARG A 150 25.12 4.09 -8.67
C ARG A 150 23.86 4.19 -9.51
N HIS A 151 22.72 4.47 -8.89
CA HIS A 151 21.45 4.58 -9.61
C HIS A 151 21.43 5.88 -10.43
N PRO A 152 21.18 5.83 -11.75
CA PRO A 152 21.26 7.01 -12.63
C PRO A 152 20.27 8.11 -12.27
N ARG A 153 19.19 7.75 -11.57
CA ARG A 153 18.16 8.69 -11.06
C ARG A 153 18.18 8.83 -9.54
N GLY A 154 19.25 8.37 -8.87
CA GLY A 154 19.32 8.26 -7.41
C GLY A 154 19.07 9.58 -6.70
N GLU A 155 19.73 10.66 -7.13
CA GLU A 155 19.53 11.99 -6.55
C GLU A 155 18.08 12.49 -6.68
N TRP A 156 17.48 12.28 -7.86
CA TRP A 156 16.09 12.66 -8.10
C TRP A 156 15.13 11.88 -7.20
N LEU A 157 15.30 10.57 -7.09
CA LEU A 157 14.47 9.72 -6.23
C LEU A 157 14.59 10.15 -4.76
N ARG A 158 15.82 10.44 -4.29
CA ARG A 158 16.07 10.92 -2.93
C ARG A 158 15.40 12.27 -2.66
N ASP A 159 15.43 13.19 -3.61
CA ASP A 159 14.74 14.48 -3.47
C ASP A 159 13.22 14.34 -3.57
N LEU A 160 12.72 13.39 -4.36
CA LEU A 160 11.28 13.13 -4.53
C LEU A 160 10.63 12.56 -3.26
N VAL A 161 11.33 11.67 -2.55
CA VAL A 161 10.86 11.15 -1.25
C VAL A 161 11.04 12.15 -0.10
N VAL A 162 11.72 13.27 -0.36
CA VAL A 162 11.85 14.47 0.50
C VAL A 162 12.67 14.27 1.78
N PHE A 163 12.55 13.15 2.48
CA PHE A 163 13.15 12.94 3.79
C PHE A 163 14.52 12.26 3.71
N GLU A 164 15.40 12.58 4.65
CA GLU A 164 16.69 11.90 4.81
C GLU A 164 16.50 10.42 5.14
N ARG A 165 17.51 9.61 4.78
CA ARG A 165 17.62 8.17 5.11
C ARG A 165 16.51 7.25 4.60
N TYR A 166 15.61 7.74 3.74
CA TYR A 166 14.49 6.93 3.25
C TYR A 166 14.92 5.67 2.49
N HIS A 167 15.84 5.79 1.52
CA HIS A 167 16.27 4.65 0.71
C HIS A 167 17.14 3.68 1.51
N GLU A 168 17.88 4.16 2.50
CA GLU A 168 18.59 3.34 3.48
C GLU A 168 17.61 2.53 4.34
N ALA A 169 16.53 3.16 4.81
CA ALA A 169 15.48 2.48 5.57
C ALA A 169 14.73 1.45 4.72
N LEU A 170 14.39 1.80 3.47
CA LEU A 170 13.80 0.87 2.51
C LEU A 170 14.71 -0.33 2.26
N LEU A 171 16.01 -0.11 2.03
CA LEU A 171 16.96 -1.20 1.80
C LEU A 171 17.00 -2.17 2.98
N ALA A 172 17.16 -1.64 4.20
CA ALA A 172 17.17 -2.44 5.41
C ALA A 172 15.84 -3.19 5.62
N ALA A 173 14.70 -2.54 5.34
CA ALA A 173 13.37 -3.16 5.41
C ALA A 173 13.22 -4.34 4.44
N VAL A 174 13.65 -4.18 3.19
CA VAL A 174 13.55 -5.25 2.19
C VAL A 174 14.48 -6.42 2.54
N GLU A 175 15.69 -6.13 3.02
CA GLU A 175 16.64 -7.16 3.47
C GLU A 175 16.10 -7.94 4.66
N ALA A 176 15.58 -7.25 5.68
CA ALA A 176 14.96 -7.90 6.83
C ALA A 176 13.73 -8.74 6.43
N PHE A 177 12.93 -8.28 5.46
CA PHE A 177 11.78 -9.06 4.98
C PHE A 177 12.22 -10.33 4.25
N LEU A 178 13.22 -10.24 3.37
CA LEU A 178 13.79 -11.39 2.66
C LEU A 178 14.44 -12.41 3.60
N GLU A 179 15.03 -11.95 4.70
CA GLU A 179 15.65 -12.79 5.73
C GLU A 179 14.64 -13.35 6.75
N GLY A 180 13.38 -12.93 6.69
CA GLY A 180 12.36 -13.28 7.67
C GLY A 180 12.55 -12.63 9.04
N SER A 181 13.40 -11.61 9.14
CA SER A 181 13.73 -10.85 10.35
C SER A 181 12.99 -9.51 10.46
N PHE A 182 12.05 -9.22 9.55
CA PHE A 182 11.26 -7.99 9.61
C PHE A 182 10.36 -7.93 10.85
N GLU A 183 10.70 -7.03 11.76
CA GLU A 183 9.98 -6.81 13.00
C GLU A 183 8.82 -5.82 12.82
N ALA A 184 7.64 -6.23 13.26
CA ALA A 184 6.47 -5.38 13.43
C ALA A 184 5.74 -5.86 14.69
N SER A 185 5.34 -4.90 15.53
CA SER A 185 4.59 -5.17 16.76
C SER A 185 3.24 -5.81 16.46
N ALA A 186 2.63 -6.43 17.47
CA ALA A 186 1.31 -7.04 17.33
C ALA A 186 0.23 -6.04 16.88
N SER A 187 0.31 -4.79 17.35
CA SER A 187 -0.60 -3.73 16.91
C SER A 187 -0.39 -3.34 15.45
N GLU A 188 0.84 -3.26 14.98
CA GLU A 188 1.15 -2.94 13.58
C GLU A 188 0.71 -4.06 12.64
N ARG A 189 0.89 -5.32 13.04
CA ARG A 189 0.41 -6.50 12.29
C ARG A 189 -1.12 -6.66 12.30
N ALA A 190 -1.82 -5.97 13.18
CA ALA A 190 -3.27 -5.91 13.21
C ALA A 190 -3.83 -4.68 12.47
N ASP A 191 -2.97 -3.73 12.07
CA ASP A 191 -3.38 -2.48 11.45
C ASP A 191 -3.52 -2.65 9.92
N PRO A 192 -4.75 -2.53 9.36
CA PRO A 192 -4.98 -2.62 7.91
C PRO A 192 -4.32 -1.50 7.09
N ASP A 193 -3.77 -0.48 7.75
CA ASP A 193 -3.01 0.61 7.13
C ASP A 193 -1.50 0.34 7.01
N ILE A 194 -0.99 -0.73 7.62
CA ILE A 194 0.43 -1.07 7.71
C ILE A 194 0.71 -2.46 7.12
N ASP A 195 -0.18 -3.42 7.39
CA ASP A 195 0.00 -4.82 7.00
C ASP A 195 -1.09 -5.21 5.96
N PHE A 196 -0.66 -5.72 4.82
CA PHE A 196 -1.56 -6.13 3.74
C PHE A 196 -2.43 -7.33 4.15
N VAL A 197 -1.90 -8.26 4.95
CA VAL A 197 -2.69 -9.36 5.52
C VAL A 197 -3.76 -8.81 6.47
N ALA A 198 -3.42 -7.81 7.29
CA ALA A 198 -4.41 -7.14 8.13
C ALA A 198 -5.49 -6.43 7.31
N TYR A 199 -5.13 -5.82 6.17
CA TYR A 199 -6.08 -5.21 5.23
C TYR A 199 -7.02 -6.25 4.61
N VAL A 200 -6.48 -7.37 4.15
CA VAL A 200 -7.27 -8.48 3.58
C VAL A 200 -8.27 -8.98 4.62
N ARG A 201 -7.82 -9.25 5.85
CA ARG A 201 -8.68 -9.67 6.96
C ARG A 201 -9.73 -8.62 7.32
N PHE A 202 -9.35 -7.35 7.33
CA PHE A 202 -10.29 -6.25 7.54
C PHE A 202 -11.40 -6.29 6.49
N CYS A 203 -11.04 -6.44 5.21
CA CYS A 203 -12.01 -6.55 4.12
C CYS A 203 -12.92 -7.77 4.31
N ALA A 204 -12.36 -8.94 4.60
CA ALA A 204 -13.09 -10.19 4.73
C ALA A 204 -14.12 -10.19 5.89
N ARG A 205 -13.88 -9.40 6.94
CA ARG A 205 -14.86 -9.19 8.01
C ARG A 205 -16.06 -8.32 7.62
N GLN A 206 -15.96 -7.55 6.54
CA GLN A 206 -17.04 -6.65 6.13
C GLN A 206 -18.25 -7.42 5.58
N PRO A 207 -19.46 -6.83 5.59
CA PRO A 207 -20.64 -7.49 5.03
C PRO A 207 -20.41 -7.88 3.56
N ALA A 208 -20.72 -9.13 3.21
CA ALA A 208 -20.37 -9.71 1.91
C ALA A 208 -21.19 -9.16 0.72
N THR A 209 -22.26 -8.39 0.97
CA THR A 209 -23.15 -7.87 -0.07
C THR A 209 -23.60 -6.42 0.21
N PRO A 210 -23.98 -5.65 -0.83
CA PRO A 210 -24.54 -4.31 -0.64
C PRO A 210 -25.75 -4.26 0.29
N ALA A 211 -26.64 -5.25 0.20
CA ALA A 211 -27.82 -5.33 1.04
C ALA A 211 -27.46 -5.53 2.53
N ALA A 212 -26.44 -6.36 2.81
CA ALA A 212 -25.95 -6.57 4.15
C ALA A 212 -25.23 -5.32 4.71
N THR A 213 -24.47 -4.60 3.87
CA THR A 213 -23.85 -3.32 4.26
C THR A 213 -24.91 -2.26 4.59
N LEU A 214 -25.95 -2.13 3.76
CA LEU A 214 -27.04 -1.18 4.02
C LEU A 214 -27.79 -1.50 5.30
N ARG A 215 -28.01 -2.79 5.60
CA ARG A 215 -28.60 -3.24 6.87
C ARG A 215 -27.71 -2.85 8.06
N ALA A 216 -26.42 -3.17 8.01
CA ALA A 216 -25.48 -2.84 9.07
C ALA A 216 -25.38 -1.32 9.30
N LEU A 217 -25.38 -0.51 8.24
CA LEU A 217 -25.40 0.95 8.32
C LEU A 217 -26.66 1.46 9.03
N ARG A 218 -27.85 0.95 8.68
CA ARG A 218 -29.12 1.34 9.32
C ARG A 218 -29.20 0.95 10.79
N GLU A 219 -28.56 -0.16 11.15
CA GLU A 219 -28.47 -0.65 12.53
C GLU A 219 -27.36 0.06 13.32
N GLY A 220 -26.60 0.99 12.72
CA GLY A 220 -25.50 1.68 13.36
C GLY A 220 -24.27 0.79 13.62
N ARG A 221 -24.19 -0.39 13.02
CA ARG A 221 -23.11 -1.37 13.18
C ARG A 221 -22.03 -1.27 12.10
N TYR A 222 -22.05 -0.22 11.29
CA TYR A 222 -21.05 0.00 10.23
C TYR A 222 -20.75 1.49 10.06
N THR A 223 -19.47 1.84 10.02
CA THR A 223 -18.98 3.13 9.54
C THR A 223 -17.92 2.91 8.45
N VAL A 224 -17.70 3.90 7.58
CA VAL A 224 -16.63 3.79 6.56
C VAL A 224 -15.24 3.79 7.21
N ALA A 225 -15.08 4.47 8.36
CA ALA A 225 -13.81 4.57 9.06
C ALA A 225 -13.41 3.24 9.74
N ASP A 226 -14.37 2.61 10.42
CA ASP A 226 -14.11 1.49 11.33
C ASP A 226 -14.56 0.14 10.75
N GLY A 227 -15.35 0.17 9.67
CA GLY A 227 -15.98 -1.02 9.11
C GLY A 227 -17.13 -1.51 10.00
N VAL A 228 -17.43 -2.81 9.92
CA VAL A 228 -18.43 -3.43 10.79
C VAL A 228 -17.92 -3.51 12.23
N THR A 229 -18.72 -3.05 13.18
CA THR A 229 -18.48 -3.18 14.61
C THR A 229 -19.28 -4.36 15.15
N ALA A 230 -18.66 -5.16 16.02
CA ALA A 230 -19.33 -6.26 16.72
C ALA A 230 -20.45 -5.74 17.62
#